data_AF-A0A2N2HFP2-F1
#
_entry.id   AF-A0A2N2HFP2-F1
#
_cell.length_a   1.000
_cell.length_b   1.000
_cell.length_c   1.000
_cell.angle_alpha   90.00
_cell.angle_beta   90.00
_cell.angle_gamma   90.00
#
_symmetry.space_group_name_H-M   'P 1'
#
loop_
_entity.id
_entity.type
_entity.pdbx_description
1 polymer ?
#
loop_
_entity_poly.entity_id
_entity_poly.type
_entity_poly.pdbx_seq_one_letter_code
_entity_poly.pdbx_strand_id
1 'polypeptide(L)'
;SMSTPAGSYTAGDCNVSPPFAPAINSRWCNALNAIAGYVSSAPAAGNRAAVGYFRHYTNHNCNGSGYDQPMVALGSLAGNYSGHAQVIVEQAYGGLNWAEPHDATPTEGALRGLAAFTAANKSAGRVIIGILVTDGYPTACDTNNNNLRAIAQNHFNATGIHTFMVGIEGADFSALEHWASYTGAISHDDANDACGASYATCHHYNVGNGNPAVFIAALNQIQQSVLSCTFQVPQPSQGILDPNLVKVEYSPGGQPPPIELPRVPSAADCAGPGWYYDNPANPTTINLCPDSCATVQADSNAEIKIRIACQGS
;
A
#
# COMPACT_ATOMS: atom_id res chain seq x y z
N SER A 1 13.53 -9.09 -4.75
CA SER A 1 14.46 -9.78 -5.67
C SER A 1 13.58 -10.39 -6.71
N MET A 2 14.00 -10.37 -7.97
CA MET A 2 13.36 -11.19 -8.99
C MET A 2 14.42 -12.04 -9.67
N SER A 3 14.33 -13.33 -9.40
CA SER A 3 15.32 -14.36 -9.74
C SER A 3 15.50 -14.57 -11.24
N THR A 4 14.51 -14.16 -12.05
CA THR A 4 14.61 -14.16 -13.51
C THR A 4 14.78 -12.74 -14.05
N PRO A 5 16.00 -12.34 -14.46
CA PRO A 5 16.26 -11.05 -15.11
C PRO A 5 15.65 -11.02 -16.52
N ALA A 6 15.63 -9.82 -17.13
CA ALA A 6 15.19 -9.65 -18.51
C ALA A 6 16.29 -10.02 -19.54
N GLY A 7 17.55 -10.00 -19.12
CA GLY A 7 18.69 -10.31 -19.96
C GLY A 7 20.01 -10.10 -19.24
N SER A 8 20.62 -8.92 -19.43
CA SER A 8 22.04 -8.68 -19.14
C SER A 8 22.36 -8.31 -17.69
N TYR A 9 21.37 -8.30 -16.78
CA TYR A 9 21.51 -7.82 -15.40
C TYR A 9 21.95 -6.34 -15.31
N THR A 10 21.52 -5.51 -16.25
CA THR A 10 21.92 -4.09 -16.33
C THR A 10 20.73 -3.15 -16.19
N ALA A 11 20.95 -1.95 -15.64
CA ALA A 11 19.98 -0.87 -15.67
C ALA A 11 19.44 -0.66 -17.09
N GLY A 12 18.14 -0.43 -17.20
CA GLY A 12 17.44 -0.25 -18.47
C GLY A 12 17.07 -1.54 -19.19
N ASP A 13 17.30 -2.74 -18.62
CA ASP A 13 16.96 -4.01 -19.28
C ASP A 13 15.49 -4.04 -19.73
N CYS A 14 14.58 -3.51 -18.90
CA CYS A 14 13.14 -3.51 -19.20
C CYS A 14 12.62 -2.28 -19.96
N ASN A 15 13.32 -1.14 -19.92
CA ASN A 15 12.92 0.15 -20.50
C ASN A 15 11.41 0.44 -20.38
N VAL A 16 10.91 0.38 -19.15
CA VAL A 16 9.49 0.53 -18.83
C VAL A 16 9.01 1.91 -19.26
N SER A 17 7.95 1.94 -20.04
CA SER A 17 7.30 3.14 -20.57
C SER A 17 5.85 2.82 -20.96
N PRO A 18 4.95 3.82 -21.08
CA PRO A 18 3.60 3.60 -21.59
C PRO A 18 3.62 2.85 -22.94
N PRO A 19 2.73 1.87 -23.16
CA PRO A 19 1.55 1.52 -22.37
C PRO A 19 1.80 0.55 -21.19
N PHE A 20 3.04 0.42 -20.72
CA PHE A 20 3.46 -0.48 -19.64
C PHE A 20 3.19 -1.95 -19.94
N ALA A 21 3.43 -2.31 -21.21
CA ALA A 21 3.46 -3.68 -21.65
C ALA A 21 4.93 -4.15 -21.68
N PRO A 22 5.29 -5.21 -20.95
CA PRO A 22 6.67 -5.68 -20.90
C PRO A 22 7.14 -6.15 -22.28
N ALA A 23 8.15 -5.49 -22.84
CA ALA A 23 8.76 -5.88 -24.11
C ALA A 23 9.57 -7.18 -24.01
N ILE A 24 10.03 -7.50 -22.79
CA ILE A 24 10.75 -8.73 -22.47
C ILE A 24 9.93 -9.53 -21.46
N ASN A 25 9.67 -10.78 -21.79
CA ASN A 25 8.94 -11.69 -20.91
C ASN A 25 9.87 -12.22 -19.80
N SER A 26 9.97 -11.46 -18.71
CA SER A 26 10.66 -11.85 -17.48
C SER A 26 9.85 -11.40 -16.26
N ARG A 27 9.95 -12.12 -15.14
CA ARG A 27 9.27 -11.73 -13.89
C ARG A 27 9.69 -10.33 -13.46
N TRP A 28 10.97 -9.99 -13.65
CA TRP A 28 11.49 -8.65 -13.39
C TRP A 28 10.77 -7.57 -14.21
N CYS A 29 10.73 -7.70 -15.54
CA CYS A 29 10.06 -6.69 -16.36
C CYS A 29 8.56 -6.63 -16.14
N ASN A 30 7.93 -7.78 -15.90
CA ASN A 30 6.52 -7.85 -15.57
C ASN A 30 6.24 -7.01 -14.31
N ALA A 31 7.03 -7.19 -13.25
CA ALA A 31 6.89 -6.40 -12.02
C ALA A 31 7.15 -4.90 -12.19
N LEU A 32 8.21 -4.51 -12.91
CA LEU A 32 8.50 -3.10 -13.13
C LEU A 32 7.39 -2.42 -13.93
N ASN A 33 6.89 -3.09 -14.98
CA ASN A 33 5.76 -2.59 -15.78
C ASN A 33 4.47 -2.52 -14.95
N ALA A 34 4.23 -3.49 -14.09
CA ALA A 34 3.09 -3.52 -13.19
C ALA A 34 3.09 -2.34 -12.21
N ILE A 35 4.21 -2.09 -11.53
CA ILE A 35 4.36 -0.96 -10.61
C ILE A 35 4.23 0.37 -11.38
N ALA A 36 4.90 0.50 -12.52
CA ALA A 36 4.83 1.69 -13.37
C ALA A 36 3.39 1.96 -13.88
N GLY A 37 2.69 0.89 -14.27
CA GLY A 37 1.30 0.93 -14.68
C GLY A 37 0.39 1.47 -13.58
N TYR A 38 0.52 0.96 -12.35
CA TYR A 38 -0.26 1.45 -11.21
C TYR A 38 0.00 2.92 -10.90
N VAL A 39 1.27 3.34 -10.74
CA VAL A 39 1.57 4.73 -10.35
C VAL A 39 1.16 5.75 -11.42
N SER A 40 0.95 5.28 -12.65
CA SER A 40 0.49 6.07 -13.80
C SER A 40 -1.01 5.93 -14.07
N SER A 41 -1.75 5.18 -13.26
CA SER A 41 -3.16 4.87 -13.48
C SER A 41 -4.08 5.90 -12.84
N ALA A 42 -5.29 6.06 -13.37
CA ALA A 42 -6.31 6.95 -12.80
C ALA A 42 -6.66 6.62 -11.33
N PRO A 43 -6.78 5.34 -10.90
CA PRO A 43 -7.01 4.99 -9.49
C PRO A 43 -5.92 5.49 -8.53
N ALA A 44 -4.70 5.71 -9.02
CA ALA A 44 -3.61 6.23 -8.20
C ALA A 44 -3.65 7.77 -8.04
N ALA A 45 -4.59 8.47 -8.69
CA ALA A 45 -4.72 9.92 -8.57
C ALA A 45 -4.87 10.35 -7.10
N GLY A 46 -4.06 11.31 -6.66
CA GLY A 46 -4.11 11.84 -5.29
C GLY A 46 -3.40 10.99 -4.24
N ASN A 47 -3.01 9.75 -4.56
CA ASN A 47 -2.13 8.93 -3.73
C ASN A 47 -0.71 9.51 -3.70
N ARG A 48 0.09 9.01 -2.75
CA ARG A 48 1.54 9.24 -2.73
C ARG A 48 2.26 7.91 -2.81
N ALA A 49 3.35 7.85 -3.56
CA ALA A 49 4.17 6.65 -3.67
C ALA A 49 5.65 6.99 -3.52
N ALA A 50 6.35 6.09 -2.84
CA ALA A 50 7.79 5.99 -2.80
C ALA A 50 8.15 4.58 -3.27
N VAL A 51 9.30 4.38 -3.90
CA VAL A 51 9.73 3.05 -4.31
C VAL A 51 11.15 2.76 -3.88
N GLY A 52 11.35 1.54 -3.38
CA GLY A 52 12.63 0.93 -3.10
C GLY A 52 12.69 -0.47 -3.71
N TYR A 53 13.88 -0.97 -3.94
CA TYR A 53 14.12 -2.32 -4.44
C TYR A 53 15.32 -2.93 -3.74
N PHE A 54 15.49 -4.24 -3.86
CA PHE A 54 16.63 -4.92 -3.24
C PHE A 54 17.91 -4.48 -3.93
N ARG A 55 18.76 -3.74 -3.21
CA ARG A 55 20.07 -3.32 -3.68
C ARG A 55 21.13 -4.37 -3.35
N HIS A 56 22.17 -4.41 -4.17
CA HIS A 56 23.41 -5.09 -3.83
C HIS A 56 24.18 -4.30 -2.76
N TYR A 57 24.01 -4.70 -1.50
CA TYR A 57 24.84 -4.25 -0.39
C TYR A 57 25.88 -5.31 -0.06
N THR A 58 27.11 -4.89 0.26
CA THR A 58 28.19 -5.81 0.66
C THR A 58 27.87 -6.64 1.91
N ASN A 59 26.95 -6.20 2.74
CA ASN A 59 26.48 -6.85 3.97
C ASN A 59 24.95 -7.09 3.99
N HIS A 60 24.27 -6.95 2.84
CA HIS A 60 22.80 -7.06 2.71
C HIS A 60 21.95 -6.10 3.58
N ASN A 61 22.58 -5.23 4.38
CA ASN A 61 21.95 -4.32 5.34
C ASN A 61 20.75 -4.93 6.11
N CYS A 62 20.99 -6.07 6.77
CA CYS A 62 19.96 -6.83 7.48
C CYS A 62 19.23 -6.04 8.60
N ASN A 63 19.80 -4.93 9.06
CA ASN A 63 19.17 -4.02 10.02
C ASN A 63 18.13 -3.08 9.41
N GLY A 64 17.97 -3.06 8.08
CA GLY A 64 17.06 -2.18 7.34
C GLY A 64 17.67 -0.88 6.85
N SER A 65 18.93 -0.57 7.18
CA SER A 65 19.59 0.64 6.71
C SER A 65 19.69 0.67 5.18
N GLY A 66 19.29 1.78 4.57
CA GLY A 66 19.26 1.94 3.12
C GLY A 66 18.01 1.35 2.45
N TYR A 67 17.26 0.49 3.14
CA TYR A 67 15.88 0.13 2.76
C TYR A 67 14.85 1.10 3.36
N ASP A 68 15.23 1.82 4.42
CA ASP A 68 14.46 2.92 5.03
C ASP A 68 14.54 4.24 4.26
N GLN A 69 15.40 4.31 3.24
CA GLN A 69 15.53 5.43 2.31
C GLN A 69 15.15 4.96 0.91
N PRO A 70 13.92 5.23 0.44
CA PRO A 70 13.48 4.79 -0.87
C PRO A 70 14.32 5.43 -1.98
N MET A 71 14.49 4.70 -3.07
CA MET A 71 15.23 5.15 -4.26
C MET A 71 14.62 6.39 -4.89
N VAL A 72 13.29 6.42 -4.89
CA VAL A 72 12.48 7.55 -5.27
C VAL A 72 11.66 7.91 -4.05
N ALA A 73 11.86 9.15 -3.58
CA ALA A 73 11.20 9.67 -2.40
C ALA A 73 9.67 9.69 -2.56
N LEU A 74 8.96 9.81 -1.43
CA LEU A 74 7.51 9.91 -1.42
C LEU A 74 7.04 11.18 -2.14
N GLY A 75 6.17 11.02 -3.14
CA GLY A 75 5.59 12.14 -3.89
C GLY A 75 4.19 11.85 -4.40
N SER A 76 3.46 12.90 -4.76
CA SER A 76 2.05 12.83 -5.16
C SER A 76 1.87 12.37 -6.60
N LEU A 77 0.92 11.46 -6.82
CA LEU A 77 0.59 10.90 -8.12
C LEU A 77 -0.56 11.67 -8.79
N ALA A 78 -0.40 11.95 -10.08
CA ALA A 78 -1.33 12.76 -10.86
C ALA A 78 -2.50 11.97 -11.46
N GLY A 79 -2.48 10.64 -11.38
CA GLY A 79 -3.49 9.78 -12.03
C GLY A 79 -3.21 9.51 -13.52
N ASN A 80 -2.01 9.83 -13.99
CA ASN A 80 -1.53 9.59 -15.35
C ASN A 80 0.01 9.50 -15.34
N TYR A 81 0.61 9.17 -16.49
CA TYR A 81 2.07 9.17 -16.63
C TYR A 81 2.64 10.59 -16.75
N SER A 82 2.67 11.32 -15.63
CA SER A 82 3.29 12.63 -15.52
C SER A 82 3.83 12.88 -14.11
N GLY A 83 4.70 13.89 -13.96
CA GLY A 83 5.18 14.36 -12.67
C GLY A 83 5.84 13.22 -11.88
N HIS A 84 5.34 12.93 -10.67
CA HIS A 84 5.97 11.93 -9.80
C HIS A 84 5.91 10.50 -10.37
N ALA A 85 4.92 10.16 -11.20
CA ALA A 85 4.88 8.86 -11.87
C ALA A 85 6.07 8.69 -12.83
N GLN A 86 6.43 9.75 -13.57
CA GLN A 86 7.64 9.77 -14.41
C GLN A 86 8.91 9.70 -13.57
N VAL A 87 8.95 10.38 -12.41
CA VAL A 87 10.10 10.28 -11.49
C VAL A 87 10.29 8.85 -11.01
N ILE A 88 9.22 8.16 -10.60
CA ILE A 88 9.28 6.75 -10.16
C ILE A 88 9.88 5.86 -11.26
N VAL A 89 9.54 6.09 -12.53
CA VAL A 89 9.99 5.25 -13.64
C VAL A 89 11.40 5.63 -14.12
N GLU A 90 11.66 6.92 -14.33
CA GLU A 90 12.76 7.43 -15.14
C GLU A 90 13.92 8.05 -14.34
N GLN A 91 13.75 8.33 -13.03
CA GLN A 91 14.77 9.05 -12.25
C GLN A 91 16.14 8.38 -12.36
N ALA A 92 17.14 9.15 -12.78
CA ALA A 92 18.53 8.67 -12.85
C ALA A 92 19.00 8.14 -11.49
N TYR A 93 19.65 6.98 -11.49
CA TYR A 93 20.20 6.31 -10.29
C TYR A 93 19.16 5.98 -9.20
N GLY A 94 17.87 5.93 -9.54
CA GLY A 94 16.80 5.74 -8.56
C GLY A 94 15.56 5.04 -9.09
N GLY A 95 15.05 5.48 -10.24
CA GLY A 95 13.80 5.00 -10.81
C GLY A 95 13.84 3.52 -11.19
N LEU A 96 12.66 2.98 -11.53
CA LEU A 96 12.48 1.58 -11.92
C LEU A 96 13.36 1.18 -13.10
N ASN A 97 13.58 2.07 -14.07
CA ASN A 97 14.47 1.80 -15.21
C ASN A 97 15.96 1.78 -14.83
N TRP A 98 16.33 2.17 -13.61
CA TRP A 98 17.69 2.05 -13.08
C TRP A 98 17.87 0.89 -12.10
N ALA A 99 16.78 0.17 -11.81
CA ALA A 99 16.82 -0.99 -10.93
C ALA A 99 17.46 -2.18 -11.66
N GLU A 100 18.26 -2.96 -10.93
CA GLU A 100 18.91 -4.16 -11.43
C GLU A 100 18.49 -5.37 -10.59
N PRO A 101 18.17 -6.51 -11.21
CA PRO A 101 17.91 -7.74 -10.47
C PRO A 101 19.22 -8.28 -9.87
N HIS A 102 19.11 -8.92 -8.70
CA HIS A 102 20.25 -9.51 -7.99
C HIS A 102 19.86 -10.87 -7.38
N ASP A 103 20.87 -11.73 -7.19
CA ASP A 103 20.70 -13.13 -6.81
C ASP A 103 20.30 -13.35 -5.33
N ALA A 104 20.27 -12.28 -4.52
CA ALA A 104 19.92 -12.32 -3.11
C ALA A 104 18.55 -11.67 -2.80
N THR A 105 17.86 -12.25 -1.83
CA THR A 105 16.55 -11.80 -1.32
C THR A 105 16.68 -11.48 0.18
N PRO A 106 17.30 -10.34 0.55
CA PRO A 106 17.46 -9.94 1.96
C PRO A 106 16.15 -9.38 2.54
N THR A 107 15.13 -10.23 2.64
CA THR A 107 13.77 -9.85 3.07
C THR A 107 13.76 -9.22 4.46
N GLU A 108 14.65 -9.65 5.37
CA GLU A 108 14.78 -9.05 6.71
C GLU A 108 15.05 -7.53 6.62
N GLY A 109 16.07 -7.15 5.83
CA GLY A 109 16.44 -5.75 5.63
C GLY A 109 15.30 -4.97 5.00
N ALA A 110 14.65 -5.53 3.97
CA ALA A 110 13.52 -4.89 3.32
C ALA A 110 12.34 -4.64 4.28
N LEU A 111 11.96 -5.63 5.10
CA LEU A 111 10.87 -5.50 6.07
C LEU A 111 11.20 -4.45 7.14
N ARG A 112 12.44 -4.42 7.66
CA ARG A 112 12.86 -3.43 8.65
C ARG A 112 12.89 -2.02 8.07
N GLY A 113 13.41 -1.86 6.85
CA GLY A 113 13.46 -0.58 6.16
C GLY A 113 12.06 -0.05 5.85
N LEU A 114 11.18 -0.92 5.34
CA LEU A 114 9.78 -0.59 5.08
C LEU A 114 9.05 -0.14 6.36
N ALA A 115 9.25 -0.87 7.48
CA ALA A 115 8.69 -0.52 8.78
C ALA A 115 9.23 0.84 9.29
N ALA A 116 10.53 1.09 9.18
CA ALA A 116 11.15 2.35 9.59
C ALA A 116 10.64 3.54 8.76
N PHE A 117 10.64 3.39 7.44
CA PHE A 117 10.21 4.42 6.51
C PHE A 117 8.75 4.82 6.72
N THR A 118 7.85 3.83 6.77
CA THR A 118 6.41 4.08 6.92
C THR A 118 6.09 4.68 8.29
N ALA A 119 6.75 4.24 9.37
CA ALA A 119 6.59 4.84 10.69
C ALA A 119 6.99 6.33 10.71
N ALA A 120 8.06 6.69 10.01
CA ALA A 120 8.60 8.05 9.94
C ALA A 120 7.80 8.99 9.01
N ASN A 121 7.00 8.45 8.08
CA ASN A 121 6.31 9.23 7.04
C ASN A 121 4.78 9.25 7.18
N LYS A 122 4.26 8.98 8.39
CA LYS A 122 2.86 9.24 8.71
C LYS A 122 2.52 10.71 8.48
N SER A 123 1.38 10.97 7.85
CA SER A 123 0.89 12.34 7.61
C SER A 123 -0.58 12.44 7.97
N ALA A 124 -0.96 13.54 8.61
CA ALA A 124 -2.34 13.78 9.02
C ALA A 124 -3.29 13.72 7.80
N GLY A 125 -4.42 13.03 7.96
CA GLY A 125 -5.41 12.86 6.90
C GLY A 125 -5.00 11.88 5.78
N ARG A 126 -3.95 11.09 5.95
CA ARG A 126 -3.54 10.05 5.00
C ARG A 126 -3.22 8.74 5.71
N VAL A 127 -3.62 7.63 5.10
CA VAL A 127 -3.17 6.29 5.50
C VAL A 127 -1.89 5.99 4.73
N ILE A 128 -0.85 5.57 5.46
CA ILE A 128 0.38 5.02 4.87
C ILE A 128 0.35 3.51 5.08
N ILE A 129 0.80 2.77 4.07
CA ILE A 129 0.90 1.30 4.09
C ILE A 129 2.29 0.88 3.60
N GLY A 130 2.72 -0.30 4.03
CA GLY A 130 3.86 -1.00 3.45
C GLY A 130 3.39 -2.02 2.42
N ILE A 131 4.15 -2.19 1.33
CA ILE A 131 3.94 -3.28 0.37
C ILE A 131 5.29 -3.93 0.10
N LEU A 132 5.39 -5.24 0.35
CA LEU A 132 6.52 -6.07 -0.06
C LEU A 132 6.13 -6.87 -1.30
N VAL A 133 6.92 -6.75 -2.37
CA VAL A 133 6.74 -7.51 -3.61
C VAL A 133 7.92 -8.47 -3.79
N THR A 134 7.65 -9.75 -4.03
CA THR A 134 8.71 -10.77 -4.22
C THR A 134 8.25 -11.89 -5.16
N ASP A 135 9.19 -12.51 -5.89
CA ASP A 135 8.96 -13.68 -6.76
C ASP A 135 9.61 -14.96 -6.19
N GLY A 136 10.05 -14.91 -4.94
CA GLY A 136 10.90 -15.92 -4.34
C GLY A 136 10.98 -15.82 -2.83
N TYR A 137 11.83 -16.65 -2.24
CA TYR A 137 12.02 -16.79 -0.79
C TYR A 137 13.26 -16.05 -0.28
N PRO A 138 13.35 -15.74 1.02
CA PRO A 138 14.52 -15.10 1.62
C PRO A 138 15.79 -15.94 1.45
N THR A 139 16.88 -15.35 0.93
CA THR A 139 18.17 -16.07 0.70
C THR A 139 19.37 -15.42 1.40
N ALA A 140 19.16 -14.28 2.06
CA ALA A 140 20.18 -13.57 2.82
C ALA A 140 19.56 -12.96 4.08
N CYS A 141 20.41 -12.58 5.03
CA CYS A 141 20.00 -12.16 6.38
C CYS A 141 19.26 -13.29 7.12
N ASP A 142 18.38 -12.96 8.06
CA ASP A 142 17.47 -13.94 8.66
C ASP A 142 16.50 -14.50 7.60
N THR A 143 16.43 -15.83 7.50
CA THR A 143 15.52 -16.54 6.59
C THR A 143 14.44 -17.31 7.33
N ASN A 144 14.37 -17.20 8.66
CA ASN A 144 13.36 -17.84 9.48
C ASN A 144 12.02 -17.10 9.36
N ASN A 145 11.00 -17.80 8.86
CA ASN A 145 9.66 -17.23 8.66
C ASN A 145 9.06 -16.61 9.93
N ASN A 146 9.32 -17.15 11.12
CA ASN A 146 8.79 -16.58 12.36
C ASN A 146 9.47 -15.26 12.74
N ASN A 147 10.78 -15.14 12.49
CA ASN A 147 11.53 -13.92 12.75
C ASN A 147 11.15 -12.82 11.75
N LEU A 148 11.04 -13.17 10.46
CA LEU A 148 10.60 -12.24 9.42
C LEU A 148 9.18 -11.72 9.65
N ARG A 149 8.22 -12.63 9.91
CA ARG A 149 6.86 -12.28 10.32
C ARG A 149 6.83 -11.33 11.51
N ALA A 150 7.65 -11.60 12.54
CA ALA A 150 7.69 -10.80 13.75
C ALA A 150 8.10 -9.34 13.49
N ILE A 151 8.91 -9.06 12.46
CA ILE A 151 9.30 -7.68 12.10
C ILE A 151 8.06 -6.87 11.71
N ALA A 152 7.29 -7.39 10.75
CA ALA A 152 6.09 -6.71 10.25
C ALA A 152 4.94 -6.73 11.27
N GLN A 153 4.79 -7.81 12.05
CA GLN A 153 3.83 -7.88 13.14
C GLN A 153 4.11 -6.83 14.23
N ASN A 154 5.37 -6.73 14.69
CA ASN A 154 5.74 -5.75 15.70
C ASN A 154 5.53 -4.32 15.20
N HIS A 155 5.81 -4.07 13.92
CA HIS A 155 5.53 -2.78 13.31
C HIS A 155 4.03 -2.44 13.29
N PHE A 156 3.18 -3.38 12.86
CA PHE A 156 1.73 -3.21 12.91
C PHE A 156 1.24 -2.95 14.35
N ASN A 157 1.64 -3.78 15.31
CA ASN A 157 1.26 -3.62 16.71
C ASN A 157 1.69 -2.26 17.30
N ALA A 158 2.85 -1.74 16.89
CA ALA A 158 3.37 -0.48 17.40
C ALA A 158 2.77 0.76 16.73
N THR A 159 2.25 0.64 15.50
CA THR A 159 1.93 1.81 14.67
C THR A 159 0.54 1.82 14.05
N GLY A 160 -0.13 0.67 13.98
CA GLY A 160 -1.35 0.44 13.19
C GLY A 160 -1.12 0.44 11.67
N ILE A 161 0.13 0.51 11.19
CA ILE A 161 0.44 0.55 9.77
C ILE A 161 0.43 -0.87 9.20
N HIS A 162 -0.44 -1.07 8.21
CA HIS A 162 -0.59 -2.34 7.52
C HIS A 162 0.58 -2.60 6.58
N THR A 163 1.06 -3.85 6.53
CA THR A 163 2.06 -4.29 5.53
C THR A 163 1.50 -5.42 4.68
N PHE A 164 1.42 -5.21 3.37
CA PHE A 164 0.87 -6.18 2.42
C PHE A 164 1.97 -6.97 1.74
N MET A 165 1.69 -8.26 1.50
CA MET A 165 2.60 -9.18 0.83
C MET A 165 2.05 -9.49 -0.55
N VAL A 166 2.80 -9.15 -1.60
CA VAL A 166 2.44 -9.39 -2.99
C VAL A 166 3.46 -10.36 -3.60
N GLY A 167 2.99 -11.56 -3.93
CA GLY A 167 3.79 -12.61 -4.54
C GLY A 167 3.60 -12.67 -6.05
N ILE A 168 4.71 -12.72 -6.77
CA ILE A 168 4.77 -13.10 -8.18
C ILE A 168 5.09 -14.59 -8.26
N GLU A 169 4.73 -15.23 -9.38
CA GLU A 169 5.05 -16.61 -9.69
C GLU A 169 6.48 -16.96 -9.28
N GLY A 170 6.63 -18.05 -8.51
CA GLY A 170 7.89 -18.44 -7.87
C GLY A 170 8.00 -18.06 -6.39
N ALA A 171 7.15 -17.15 -5.91
CA ALA A 171 7.11 -16.79 -4.49
C ALA A 171 6.70 -17.99 -3.62
N ASP A 172 7.21 -18.00 -2.39
CA ASP A 172 6.72 -18.91 -1.36
C ASP A 172 5.42 -18.35 -0.77
N PHE A 173 4.30 -18.66 -1.42
CA PHE A 173 2.98 -18.18 -1.01
C PHE A 173 2.55 -18.69 0.37
N SER A 174 3.08 -19.84 0.83
CA SER A 174 2.85 -20.28 2.20
C SER A 174 3.55 -19.38 3.21
N ALA A 175 4.79 -18.95 2.92
CA ALA A 175 5.48 -17.97 3.74
C ALA A 175 4.81 -16.60 3.70
N LEU A 176 4.40 -16.12 2.51
CA LEU A 176 3.71 -14.83 2.36
C LEU A 176 2.40 -14.81 3.15
N GLU A 177 1.61 -15.89 3.11
CA GLU A 177 0.39 -16.01 3.91
C GLU A 177 0.69 -16.01 5.43
N HIS A 178 1.71 -16.77 5.84
CA HIS A 178 2.16 -16.81 7.23
C HIS A 178 2.62 -15.44 7.75
N TRP A 179 3.15 -14.60 6.86
CA TRP A 179 3.54 -13.24 7.22
C TRP A 179 2.34 -12.30 7.23
N ALA A 180 1.57 -12.25 6.14
CA ALA A 180 0.48 -11.30 5.91
C ALA A 180 -0.64 -11.41 6.97
N SER A 181 -0.94 -12.62 7.45
CA SER A 181 -1.94 -12.86 8.50
C SER A 181 -1.65 -12.19 9.85
N TYR A 182 -0.45 -11.60 10.04
CA TYR A 182 -0.04 -10.92 11.28
C TYR A 182 0.28 -9.44 11.12
N THR A 183 0.16 -8.87 9.91
CA THR A 183 0.54 -7.48 9.62
C THR A 183 -0.65 -6.52 9.58
N GLY A 184 -1.83 -7.01 9.97
CA GLY A 184 -3.09 -6.31 9.84
C GLY A 184 -3.67 -6.33 8.43
N ALA A 185 -3.02 -6.96 7.44
CA ALA A 185 -3.62 -7.14 6.12
C ALA A 185 -5.02 -7.79 6.27
N ILE A 186 -5.99 -7.33 5.50
CA ILE A 186 -7.36 -7.85 5.57
C ILE A 186 -7.45 -9.10 4.72
N SER A 187 -8.09 -10.15 5.24
CA SER A 187 -8.37 -11.35 4.45
C SER A 187 -9.30 -11.02 3.29
N HIS A 188 -8.99 -11.53 2.10
CA HIS A 188 -9.87 -11.47 0.93
C HIS A 188 -10.13 -12.88 0.39
N ASP A 189 -11.07 -12.99 -0.54
CA ASP A 189 -11.40 -14.25 -1.21
C ASP A 189 -10.61 -14.45 -2.51
N ASP A 190 -10.75 -15.64 -3.07
CA ASP A 190 -10.09 -16.07 -4.29
C ASP A 190 -10.85 -15.70 -5.59
N ALA A 191 -11.85 -14.81 -5.54
CA ALA A 191 -12.72 -14.54 -6.69
C ALA A 191 -11.95 -14.01 -7.93
N ASN A 192 -10.73 -13.50 -7.73
CA ASN A 192 -9.84 -13.02 -8.78
C ASN A 192 -8.51 -13.80 -8.88
N ASP A 193 -8.43 -15.02 -8.33
CA ASP A 193 -7.19 -15.80 -8.20
C ASP A 193 -6.08 -15.07 -7.42
N ALA A 194 -6.47 -14.05 -6.63
CA ALA A 194 -5.57 -13.26 -5.82
C ALA A 194 -5.01 -14.05 -4.65
N CYS A 195 -5.61 -15.18 -4.29
CA CYS A 195 -5.10 -16.10 -3.29
C CYS A 195 -4.31 -17.26 -3.90
N GLY A 196 -4.37 -17.43 -5.22
CA GLY A 196 -3.91 -18.62 -5.90
C GLY A 196 -4.79 -19.83 -5.61
N ALA A 197 -4.65 -20.87 -6.45
CA ALA A 197 -5.39 -22.13 -6.35
C ALA A 197 -5.28 -22.90 -5.01
N SER A 198 -4.46 -22.45 -4.06
CA SER A 198 -4.22 -23.13 -2.77
C SER A 198 -5.12 -22.64 -1.63
N TYR A 199 -5.75 -21.46 -1.75
CA TYR A 199 -6.51 -20.85 -0.66
C TYR A 199 -7.84 -20.27 -1.13
N ALA A 200 -8.93 -20.62 -0.45
CA ALA A 200 -10.23 -19.98 -0.71
C ALA A 200 -10.32 -18.55 -0.16
N THR A 201 -9.54 -18.28 0.90
CA THR A 201 -9.36 -16.97 1.54
C THR A 201 -7.93 -16.83 2.01
N CYS A 202 -7.34 -15.66 1.87
CA CYS A 202 -5.94 -15.40 2.21
C CYS A 202 -5.71 -13.92 2.54
N HIS A 203 -4.51 -13.57 3.01
CA HIS A 203 -4.09 -12.19 3.32
C HIS A 203 -3.00 -11.67 2.37
N HIS A 204 -2.39 -12.55 1.59
CA HIS A 204 -1.41 -12.20 0.57
C HIS A 204 -2.05 -12.05 -0.81
N TYR A 205 -1.38 -11.37 -1.73
CA TYR A 205 -1.85 -11.22 -3.10
C TYR A 205 -0.94 -11.96 -4.07
N ASN A 206 -1.49 -12.93 -4.80
CA ASN A 206 -0.87 -13.57 -5.93
C ASN A 206 -1.19 -12.79 -7.21
N VAL A 207 -0.15 -12.36 -7.91
CA VAL A 207 -0.27 -11.57 -9.16
C VAL A 207 0.18 -12.35 -10.39
N GLY A 208 0.23 -13.69 -10.28
CA GLY A 208 0.71 -14.59 -11.33
C GLY A 208 2.13 -14.23 -11.75
N ASN A 209 2.41 -14.26 -13.05
CA ASN A 209 3.73 -13.91 -13.60
C ASN A 209 4.11 -12.41 -13.51
N GLY A 210 3.35 -11.60 -12.76
CA GLY A 210 3.51 -10.15 -12.68
C GLY A 210 2.75 -9.39 -13.78
N ASN A 211 1.64 -9.95 -14.27
CA ASN A 211 0.78 -9.27 -15.24
C ASN A 211 0.36 -7.89 -14.70
N PRO A 212 0.64 -6.78 -15.42
CA PRO A 212 0.32 -5.44 -14.96
C PRO A 212 -1.14 -5.25 -14.54
N ALA A 213 -2.09 -5.85 -15.25
CA ALA A 213 -3.51 -5.73 -14.93
C ALA A 213 -3.87 -6.41 -13.60
N VAL A 214 -3.33 -7.61 -13.36
CA VAL A 214 -3.56 -8.37 -12.11
C VAL A 214 -2.90 -7.66 -10.92
N PHE A 215 -1.69 -7.13 -11.12
CA PHE A 215 -1.00 -6.37 -10.10
C PHE A 215 -1.72 -5.06 -9.75
N ILE A 216 -2.20 -4.32 -10.76
CA ILE A 216 -3.03 -3.13 -10.54
C ILE A 216 -4.30 -3.50 -9.77
N ALA A 217 -4.96 -4.62 -10.12
CA ALA A 217 -6.13 -5.09 -9.40
C ALA A 217 -5.82 -5.40 -7.93
N ALA A 218 -4.69 -6.08 -7.64
CA ALA A 218 -4.24 -6.33 -6.27
C ALA A 218 -3.97 -5.03 -5.50
N LEU A 219 -3.28 -4.06 -6.11
CA LEU A 219 -3.02 -2.76 -5.47
C LEU A 219 -4.30 -1.95 -5.22
N ASN A 220 -5.27 -2.01 -6.13
CA ASN A 220 -6.58 -1.38 -5.94
C ASN A 220 -7.34 -2.04 -4.78
N GLN A 221 -7.32 -3.37 -4.67
CA GLN A 221 -7.91 -4.10 -3.54
C GLN A 221 -7.22 -3.77 -2.22
N ILE A 222 -5.88 -3.69 -2.22
CA ILE A 222 -5.11 -3.25 -1.05
C ILE A 222 -5.57 -1.84 -0.63
N GLN A 223 -5.64 -0.89 -1.57
CA GLN A 223 -6.10 0.47 -1.31
C GLN A 223 -7.50 0.49 -0.70
N GLN A 224 -8.45 -0.29 -1.23
CA GLN A 224 -9.80 -0.43 -0.69
C GLN A 224 -9.81 -1.03 0.71
N SER A 225 -9.00 -2.06 0.94
CA SER A 225 -8.92 -2.72 2.25
C SER A 225 -8.41 -1.79 3.35
N VAL A 226 -7.57 -0.82 3.00
CA VAL A 226 -7.02 0.15 3.97
C VAL A 226 -7.79 1.44 4.08
N LEU A 227 -8.84 1.63 3.28
CA LEU A 227 -9.87 2.60 3.61
C LEU A 227 -10.54 2.10 4.88
N SER A 228 -9.94 2.49 5.99
CA SER A 228 -10.40 2.10 7.31
C SER A 228 -11.80 2.64 7.50
N CYS A 229 -12.64 1.87 8.16
CA CYS A 229 -13.88 2.40 8.68
C CYS A 229 -13.63 3.21 9.96
N THR A 230 -12.37 3.49 10.29
CA THR A 230 -11.92 4.20 11.48
C THR A 230 -10.79 5.14 11.11
N PHE A 231 -11.05 6.43 11.09
CA PHE A 231 -10.11 7.49 10.76
C PHE A 231 -9.67 8.21 12.03
N GLN A 232 -8.42 8.64 12.09
CA GLN A 232 -7.98 9.54 13.17
C GLN A 232 -8.63 10.91 12.99
N VAL A 233 -9.10 11.51 14.09
CA VAL A 233 -9.61 12.88 14.07
C VAL A 233 -8.46 13.83 13.68
N PRO A 234 -8.57 14.61 12.59
CA PRO A 234 -7.50 15.51 12.19
C PRO A 234 -7.25 16.57 13.27
N GLN A 235 -6.00 16.71 13.70
CA GLN A 235 -5.59 17.80 14.58
C GLN A 235 -5.49 19.09 13.76
N PRO A 236 -6.26 20.15 14.09
CA PRO A 236 -6.14 21.42 13.38
C PRO A 236 -4.77 22.05 13.60
N SER A 237 -4.21 22.66 12.54
CA SER A 237 -2.92 23.35 12.61
C SER A 237 -2.97 24.63 13.45
N GLN A 238 -4.16 25.20 13.66
CA GLN A 238 -4.46 26.38 14.48
C GLN A 238 -5.88 26.26 15.06
N GLY A 239 -6.10 26.75 16.28
CA GLY A 239 -7.42 26.78 16.92
C GLY A 239 -7.83 25.47 17.61
N ILE A 240 -9.00 25.50 18.26
CA ILE A 240 -9.60 24.33 18.92
C ILE A 240 -10.58 23.68 17.93
N LEU A 241 -10.41 22.37 17.70
CA LEU A 241 -11.35 21.56 16.94
C LEU A 241 -12.72 21.64 17.59
N ASP A 242 -13.77 21.92 16.81
CA ASP A 242 -15.15 21.71 17.26
C ASP A 242 -15.66 20.36 16.73
N PRO A 243 -15.82 19.33 17.59
CA PRO A 243 -16.33 18.04 17.17
C PRO A 243 -17.71 18.09 16.50
N ASN A 244 -18.49 19.15 16.74
CA ASN A 244 -19.83 19.34 16.16
C ASN A 244 -19.83 19.94 14.76
N LEU A 245 -18.70 20.48 14.31
CA LEU A 245 -18.56 21.03 12.96
C LEU A 245 -17.82 20.10 12.00
N VAL A 246 -17.45 18.91 12.47
CA VAL A 246 -16.83 17.90 11.62
C VAL A 246 -17.86 17.30 10.68
N LYS A 247 -17.49 17.22 9.41
CA LYS A 247 -18.28 16.57 8.36
C LYS A 247 -17.46 15.47 7.71
N VAL A 248 -18.11 14.33 7.48
CA VAL A 248 -17.52 13.22 6.74
C VAL A 248 -18.25 13.12 5.41
N GLU A 249 -17.51 13.29 4.33
CA GLU A 249 -18.00 13.27 2.96
C GLU A 249 -17.45 12.03 2.25
N TYR A 250 -18.33 11.30 1.57
CA TYR A 250 -17.99 10.18 0.70
C TYR A 250 -18.24 10.59 -0.75
N SER A 251 -17.23 10.51 -1.62
CA SER A 251 -17.38 10.73 -3.07
C SER A 251 -17.45 9.38 -3.79
N PRO A 252 -18.62 8.97 -4.32
CA PRO A 252 -18.74 7.76 -5.12
C PRO A 252 -17.89 7.85 -6.39
N GLY A 253 -17.09 6.83 -6.67
CA GLY A 253 -16.16 6.80 -7.79
C GLY A 253 -15.03 7.84 -7.69
N GLY A 254 -14.86 8.50 -6.53
CA GLY A 254 -13.91 9.60 -6.34
C GLY A 254 -14.31 10.85 -7.12
N GLN A 255 -15.57 10.95 -7.56
CA GLN A 255 -16.09 12.07 -8.34
C GLN A 255 -17.11 12.90 -7.56
N PRO A 256 -17.18 14.22 -7.78
CA PRO A 256 -18.25 15.03 -7.24
C PRO A 256 -19.62 14.71 -7.89
N PRO A 257 -20.75 14.97 -7.20
CA PRO A 257 -20.83 15.58 -5.87
C PRO A 257 -20.62 14.56 -4.73
N PRO A 258 -19.94 14.96 -3.64
CA PRO A 258 -19.84 14.12 -2.45
C PRO A 258 -21.18 13.97 -1.72
N ILE A 259 -21.36 12.83 -1.07
CA ILE A 259 -22.45 12.49 -0.17
C ILE A 259 -21.98 12.74 1.27
N GLU A 260 -22.64 13.64 2.00
CA GLU A 260 -22.38 13.85 3.42
C GLU A 260 -22.96 12.68 4.24
N LEU A 261 -22.12 11.98 4.99
CA LEU A 261 -22.54 10.90 5.87
C LEU A 261 -23.06 11.50 7.19
N PRO A 262 -24.25 11.11 7.67
CA PRO A 262 -24.80 11.66 8.90
C PRO A 262 -24.00 11.19 10.12
N ARG A 263 -23.80 12.09 11.09
CA ARG A 263 -23.20 11.73 12.37
C ARG A 263 -24.24 11.09 13.29
N VAL A 264 -23.96 9.92 13.81
CA VAL A 264 -24.73 9.26 14.88
C VAL A 264 -23.96 9.31 16.22
N PRO A 265 -24.64 9.19 17.38
CA PRO A 265 -23.99 9.32 18.67
C PRO A 265 -22.96 8.23 18.98
N SER A 266 -23.22 6.99 18.56
CA SER A 266 -22.37 5.83 18.83
C SER A 266 -22.56 4.70 17.81
N ALA A 267 -21.73 3.66 17.91
CA ALA A 267 -21.87 2.43 17.12
C ALA A 267 -23.26 1.78 17.24
N ALA A 268 -23.90 1.89 18.42
CA ALA A 268 -25.22 1.30 18.67
C ALA A 268 -26.35 2.01 17.92
N ASP A 269 -26.11 3.25 17.48
CA ASP A 269 -27.08 4.09 16.76
C ASP A 269 -26.95 3.96 15.24
N CYS A 270 -26.07 3.09 14.76
CA CYS A 270 -25.90 2.79 13.34
C CYS A 270 -27.06 1.95 12.79
N ALA A 271 -28.19 2.62 12.53
CA ALA A 271 -29.36 2.03 11.88
C ALA A 271 -29.34 2.15 10.34
N GLY A 272 -28.27 2.73 9.78
CA GLY A 272 -28.09 2.99 8.36
C GLY A 272 -26.72 3.63 8.06
N PRO A 273 -26.56 4.27 6.89
CA PRO A 273 -25.34 5.03 6.57
C PRO A 273 -25.08 6.12 7.60
N GLY A 274 -23.82 6.29 8.00
CA GLY A 274 -23.41 7.30 8.95
C GLY A 274 -21.99 7.11 9.49
N TRP A 275 -21.65 7.89 10.51
CA TRP A 275 -20.39 7.79 11.24
C TRP A 275 -20.56 8.26 12.68
N TYR A 276 -19.66 7.87 13.58
CA TYR A 276 -19.67 8.22 15.01
C TYR A 276 -18.25 8.43 15.53
N TYR A 277 -18.10 9.10 16.68
CA TYR A 277 -16.81 9.19 17.37
C TYR A 277 -16.59 8.00 18.32
N ASP A 278 -15.33 7.63 18.55
CA ASP A 278 -14.99 6.72 19.65
C ASP A 278 -15.44 7.25 21.01
N ASN A 279 -15.23 8.54 21.25
CA ASN A 279 -15.66 9.23 22.45
C ASN A 279 -16.24 10.60 22.09
N PRO A 280 -17.53 10.85 22.35
CA PRO A 280 -18.18 12.12 21.97
C PRO A 280 -17.66 13.33 22.76
N ALA A 281 -17.06 13.13 23.93
CA ALA A 281 -16.52 14.22 24.76
C ALA A 281 -15.06 14.58 24.40
N ASN A 282 -14.28 13.61 23.95
CA ASN A 282 -12.89 13.81 23.55
C ASN A 282 -12.53 12.85 22.41
N PRO A 283 -12.95 13.17 21.17
CA PRO A 283 -12.86 12.23 20.06
C PRO A 283 -11.42 12.07 19.58
N THR A 284 -10.96 10.83 19.49
CA THR A 284 -9.66 10.50 18.90
C THR A 284 -9.82 9.86 17.52
N THR A 285 -10.97 9.20 17.28
CA THR A 285 -11.27 8.57 15.99
C THR A 285 -12.71 8.81 15.53
N ILE A 286 -12.87 8.84 14.21
CA ILE A 286 -14.13 8.87 13.46
C ILE A 286 -14.34 7.48 12.90
N ASN A 287 -15.46 6.85 13.21
CA ASN A 287 -15.80 5.50 12.79
C ASN A 287 -17.01 5.54 11.86
N LEU A 288 -16.93 4.95 10.68
CA LEU A 288 -18.07 4.77 9.80
C LEU A 288 -19.01 3.71 10.41
N CYS A 289 -20.31 3.94 10.28
CA CYS A 289 -21.29 2.90 10.53
C CYS A 289 -21.09 1.73 9.56
N PRO A 290 -21.48 0.49 9.93
CA PRO A 290 -21.27 -0.70 9.11
C PRO A 290 -21.73 -0.56 7.66
N ASP A 291 -22.88 0.06 7.40
CA ASP A 291 -23.40 0.26 6.04
C ASP A 291 -22.54 1.23 5.21
N SER A 292 -22.09 2.33 5.82
CA SER A 292 -21.18 3.28 5.17
C SER A 292 -19.81 2.65 4.94
N CYS A 293 -19.31 1.91 5.93
CA CYS A 293 -18.08 1.15 5.86
C CYS A 293 -18.09 0.18 4.67
N ALA A 294 -19.13 -0.66 4.58
CA ALA A 294 -19.29 -1.61 3.48
C ALA A 294 -19.44 -0.92 2.12
N THR A 295 -20.19 0.18 2.06
CA THR A 295 -20.36 0.97 0.82
C THR A 295 -19.03 1.51 0.32
N VAL A 296 -18.23 2.10 1.22
CA VAL A 296 -16.93 2.68 0.89
C VAL A 296 -15.92 1.61 0.49
N GLN A 297 -15.92 0.47 1.19
CA GLN A 297 -15.04 -0.65 0.88
C GLN A 297 -15.41 -1.34 -0.44
N ALA A 298 -16.68 -1.31 -0.84
CA ALA A 298 -17.15 -1.86 -2.11
C ALA A 298 -16.90 -0.94 -3.32
N ASP A 299 -16.66 0.36 -3.11
CA ASP A 299 -16.34 1.30 -4.18
C ASP A 299 -14.82 1.44 -4.35
N SER A 300 -14.33 0.88 -5.47
CA SER A 300 -12.91 0.82 -5.77
C SER A 300 -12.21 2.18 -5.93
N ASN A 301 -12.97 3.25 -6.15
CA ASN A 301 -12.45 4.60 -6.30
C ASN A 301 -13.00 5.54 -5.21
N ALA A 302 -13.55 5.00 -4.12
CA ALA A 302 -14.11 5.79 -3.03
C ALA A 302 -13.10 6.82 -2.50
N GLU A 303 -13.55 8.06 -2.33
CA GLU A 303 -12.81 9.07 -1.57
C GLU A 303 -13.59 9.40 -0.30
N ILE A 304 -12.94 9.30 0.86
CA ILE A 304 -13.47 9.83 2.12
C ILE A 304 -12.73 11.11 2.48
N LYS A 305 -13.49 12.18 2.66
CA LYS A 305 -13.00 13.50 3.05
C LYS A 305 -13.58 13.89 4.39
N ILE A 306 -12.70 14.13 5.36
CA ILE A 306 -13.07 14.64 6.69
C ILE A 306 -12.81 16.13 6.69
N ARG A 307 -13.88 16.93 6.73
CA ARG A 307 -13.79 18.37 6.90
C ARG A 307 -13.91 18.72 8.37
N ILE A 308 -12.99 19.56 8.83
CA ILE A 308 -13.01 20.12 10.17
C ILE A 308 -13.20 21.63 10.05
N ALA A 309 -13.93 22.22 11.00
CA ALA A 309 -13.93 23.66 11.22
C ALA A 309 -13.41 23.93 12.63
N CYS A 310 -12.69 25.03 12.79
CA CYS A 310 -12.12 25.46 14.07
C CYS A 310 -13.00 26.53 14.69
N GLN A 311 -13.13 26.55 16.02
CA GLN A 311 -13.72 27.70 16.70
C GLN A 311 -12.84 28.94 16.48
N GLY A 312 -13.38 29.96 15.81
CA GLY A 312 -12.72 31.25 15.56
C GLY A 312 -12.42 31.58 14.08
N SER A 313 -12.85 30.75 13.12
CA SER A 313 -12.82 31.06 11.68
C SER A 313 -14.14 31.66 11.20
#